data_AF-A0A8H5IYT9-F1
#
_entry.id   AF-A0A8H5IYT9-F1
#
_cell.length_a   1.000
_cell.length_b   1.000
_cell.length_c   1.000
_cell.angle_alpha   90.00
_cell.angle_beta   90.00
_cell.angle_gamma   90.00
#
_symmetry.space_group_name_H-M   'P 1'
#
loop_
_entity.id
_entity.type
_entity.pdbx_description
1 polymer ?
#
loop_
_entity_poly.entity_id
_entity_poly.type
_entity_poly.pdbx_seq_one_letter_code
_entity_poly.pdbx_strand_id
1 'polypeptide(L)'
;MASVDDIFKSSGISGKRKLDPIRDPNEIYKSAKINVNGSNRHAQVNDAPDEDEDMEAGPAPPPADDEDFGPELPPDDDEGRFFGGGITKQESEILDYVDEADAGRAPEKIDAAWLRKTLTNLERHINKNAELRAKFEDQPQKFIGSEADLDADIKGLSLLSEHPELYPEFVRLECVASVVGLLAHENTDIAIDAIEIMGELTDEDVAAEDEQWNVLVDAMMEADLLSLLVSNFSRLNEDDESDRNGVYHALGLIENLCSRQSVAERVGEDEKLLQWLLQRIQRKEDTVSQNKQYAAEILAILAQMAVANRTKLVNLDAVDLLLQLIAPYRRRDPDKGGDEEEYMENIFASLTCLADDAAGKAKFVDAEGVELCLIMLKEGKKSKSPALRLLNHAAGGIAGVDVCQKIVETGGLKGLFTLFMKTQDHRLAEHLVEIFASMLRLLPANSAERIRTLAKFVEKDYEKISKLVKFRRDYVARISLAEQQNDAEKATTSDDDREAAELEWLSRRIDAGLLTLQTIDTVLAWLVAEDTGAARKIRQILAERDEKVSVIGHTLKEQLDALDTTEENQDLRDMLSTLVEFVQ
;
A
#
# COMPACT_ATOMS: atom_id res chain seq x y z
N MET A 1 -13.45 -34.17 12.69
CA MET A 1 -14.37 -33.25 13.40
C MET A 1 -14.14 -33.41 14.89
N ALA A 2 -13.48 -32.42 15.50
CA ALA A 2 -13.35 -32.29 16.95
C ALA A 2 -14.03 -30.96 17.32
N SER A 3 -14.82 -30.96 18.40
CA SER A 3 -15.64 -29.81 18.82
C SER A 3 -14.76 -28.67 19.35
N VAL A 4 -15.13 -27.43 19.01
CA VAL A 4 -14.47 -26.17 19.39
C VAL A 4 -14.39 -25.98 20.92
N ASP A 5 -15.21 -26.69 21.69
CA ASP A 5 -15.23 -26.64 23.16
C ASP A 5 -13.97 -27.20 23.85
N ASP A 6 -13.14 -27.97 23.15
CA ASP A 6 -11.94 -28.57 23.75
C ASP A 6 -10.72 -27.61 23.79
N ILE A 7 -10.77 -26.49 23.08
CA ILE A 7 -9.71 -25.48 23.06
C ILE A 7 -9.69 -24.65 24.36
N PHE A 8 -10.83 -24.52 25.05
CA PHE A 8 -10.97 -23.66 26.23
C PHE A 8 -10.74 -24.36 27.57
N LYS A 9 -10.53 -25.68 27.58
CA LYS A 9 -10.34 -26.47 28.83
C LYS A 9 -8.89 -26.69 29.26
N SER A 10 -7.91 -26.37 28.41
CA SER A 10 -6.49 -26.68 28.69
C SER A 10 -5.70 -25.59 29.43
N SER A 11 -6.33 -24.44 29.72
CA SER A 11 -5.72 -23.35 30.49
C SER A 11 -5.77 -23.61 31.99
N GLY A 12 -5.06 -24.65 32.44
CA GLY A 12 -4.90 -25.01 33.85
C GLY A 12 -4.19 -23.93 34.65
N ILE A 13 -4.96 -23.14 35.40
CA ILE A 13 -4.43 -22.24 36.43
C ILE A 13 -4.18 -23.05 37.70
N SER A 14 -2.90 -23.31 37.99
CA SER A 14 -2.44 -23.71 39.32
C SER A 14 -1.32 -22.76 39.76
N GLY A 15 -1.65 -21.83 40.65
CA GLY A 15 -0.69 -20.91 41.24
C GLY A 15 0.25 -21.62 42.23
N LYS A 16 1.53 -21.23 42.19
CA LYS A 16 2.43 -21.13 43.36
C LYS A 16 3.71 -20.37 42.98
N ARG A 17 3.95 -19.27 43.69
CA ARG A 17 5.15 -18.42 43.63
C ARG A 17 6.41 -19.21 43.96
N LYS A 18 7.52 -18.90 43.28
CA LYS A 18 8.86 -18.80 43.88
C LYS A 18 9.62 -17.63 43.22
N LEU A 19 10.02 -16.69 44.06
CA LEU A 19 11.07 -15.69 43.77
C LEU A 19 12.42 -16.40 43.84
N ASP A 20 13.33 -16.06 42.93
CA ASP A 20 14.78 -16.20 43.08
C ASP A 20 15.51 -15.23 42.12
N PRO A 21 16.79 -14.90 42.36
CA PRO A 21 17.23 -13.52 42.52
C PRO A 21 17.90 -12.92 41.27
N ILE A 22 17.99 -11.58 41.29
CA ILE A 22 18.70 -10.71 40.35
C ILE A 22 20.07 -11.31 39.98
N ARG A 23 20.29 -11.55 38.69
CA ARG A 23 21.58 -11.96 38.11
C ARG A 23 22.19 -10.82 37.29
N ASP A 24 23.49 -10.64 37.51
CA ASP A 24 24.39 -9.63 36.95
C ASP A 24 24.48 -9.70 35.40
N PRO A 25 24.38 -8.58 34.66
CA PRO A 25 24.38 -8.55 33.19
C PRO A 25 25.69 -8.98 32.48
N ASN A 26 26.78 -9.25 33.19
CA ASN A 26 28.11 -9.47 32.59
C ASN A 26 28.52 -10.94 32.33
N GLU A 27 27.66 -11.93 32.53
CA GLU A 27 28.05 -13.37 32.47
C GLU A 27 27.57 -14.15 31.22
N ILE A 28 27.22 -13.51 30.11
CA ILE A 28 26.98 -14.23 28.86
C ILE A 28 27.65 -13.45 27.73
N TYR A 29 28.85 -13.87 27.30
CA TYR A 29 29.37 -13.84 25.91
C TYR A 29 30.91 -13.95 25.87
N LYS A 30 31.43 -15.18 26.02
CA LYS A 30 32.65 -15.74 25.39
C LYS A 30 32.37 -17.26 25.33
N SER A 31 32.46 -18.02 24.24
CA SER A 31 33.23 -17.98 23.00
C SER A 31 32.58 -19.02 22.05
N ALA A 32 32.62 -18.89 20.72
CA ALA A 32 33.68 -19.53 19.94
C ALA A 32 33.77 -18.92 18.52
N LYS A 33 35.01 -18.58 18.17
CA LYS A 33 35.50 -18.22 16.83
C LYS A 33 35.46 -19.44 15.89
N ILE A 34 35.10 -19.24 14.62
CA ILE A 34 35.91 -19.65 13.44
C ILE A 34 35.71 -18.57 12.35
N ASN A 35 36.83 -17.98 11.91
CA ASN A 35 36.96 -17.07 10.75
C ASN A 35 36.96 -17.87 9.44
N VAL A 36 36.59 -17.25 8.31
CA VAL A 36 37.53 -16.81 7.23
C VAL A 36 36.83 -15.85 6.24
N ASN A 37 37.32 -14.60 6.26
CA ASN A 37 37.46 -13.57 5.22
C ASN A 37 36.26 -13.02 4.40
N GLY A 38 35.81 -11.84 4.81
CA GLY A 38 35.48 -10.71 3.92
C GLY A 38 36.03 -9.43 4.53
N SER A 39 36.99 -8.76 3.87
CA SER A 39 37.61 -7.52 4.34
C SER A 39 36.97 -6.31 3.68
N ASN A 40 36.30 -5.46 4.46
CA ASN A 40 36.14 -4.04 4.17
C ASN A 40 36.42 -3.26 5.46
N ARG A 41 37.45 -2.41 5.43
CA ARG A 41 37.81 -1.45 6.49
C ARG A 41 37.07 -0.15 6.21
N HIS A 42 36.21 0.31 7.12
CA HIS A 42 36.47 1.17 8.29
C HIS A 42 36.65 2.66 7.94
N ALA A 43 35.72 3.49 8.41
CA ALA A 43 36.02 4.79 8.99
C ALA A 43 34.99 5.05 10.11
N GLN A 44 35.49 5.30 11.32
CA GLN A 44 34.72 5.64 12.50
C GLN A 44 35.16 7.05 12.97
N VAL A 45 34.16 7.77 13.44
CA VAL A 45 34.03 9.13 13.98
C VAL A 45 34.98 9.51 15.14
N ASN A 46 35.07 10.82 15.35
CA ASN A 46 35.08 11.61 16.61
C ASN A 46 35.41 13.07 16.21
N ASP A 47 35.04 14.17 16.85
CA ASP A 47 34.05 14.62 17.84
C ASP A 47 34.28 16.16 17.92
N ALA A 48 33.20 16.99 17.87
CA ALA A 48 32.91 18.39 18.32
C ALA A 48 33.99 19.30 19.02
N PRO A 49 33.77 20.61 19.35
CA PRO A 49 32.72 21.62 18.98
C PRO A 49 33.25 23.08 18.67
N ASP A 50 32.29 24.00 18.44
CA ASP A 50 32.24 25.45 18.79
C ASP A 50 32.63 26.59 17.78
N GLU A 51 31.69 27.57 17.74
CA GLU A 51 31.78 29.04 17.53
C GLU A 51 31.75 29.68 16.10
N ASP A 52 30.59 30.32 15.82
CA ASP A 52 30.31 31.69 15.36
C ASP A 52 30.69 32.28 13.96
N GLU A 53 29.66 32.96 13.41
CA GLU A 53 29.60 34.15 12.51
C GLU A 53 29.90 34.07 10.98
N ASP A 54 28.85 34.41 10.22
CA ASP A 54 28.75 35.20 8.99
C ASP A 54 29.90 35.21 7.95
N MET A 55 29.62 34.75 6.72
CA MET A 55 29.89 35.53 5.49
C MET A 55 29.36 34.86 4.22
N GLU A 56 28.59 35.64 3.47
CA GLU A 56 28.13 35.44 2.09
C GLU A 56 29.28 35.55 1.06
N ALA A 57 29.00 35.04 -0.15
CA ALA A 57 29.61 35.36 -1.45
C ALA A 57 30.55 34.30 -2.07
N GLY A 58 30.05 33.63 -3.10
CA GLY A 58 30.86 32.89 -4.07
C GLY A 58 31.40 33.80 -5.19
N PRO A 59 32.54 33.46 -5.83
CA PRO A 59 33.04 34.21 -6.98
C PRO A 59 32.79 33.52 -8.33
N ALA A 60 32.65 34.37 -9.35
CA ALA A 60 32.29 34.14 -10.76
C ALA A 60 33.45 33.57 -11.64
N PRO A 61 33.17 33.09 -12.87
CA PRO A 61 34.17 32.42 -13.72
C PRO A 61 35.08 33.39 -14.50
N PRO A 62 36.31 32.98 -14.86
CA PRO A 62 37.27 33.82 -15.59
C PRO A 62 37.09 33.76 -17.13
N PRO A 63 37.53 34.81 -17.86
CA PRO A 63 37.29 35.00 -19.30
C PRO A 63 38.37 34.39 -20.21
N ALA A 64 38.04 34.31 -21.50
CA ALA A 64 38.90 33.83 -22.59
C ALA A 64 39.76 34.96 -23.18
N ASP A 65 41.03 34.67 -23.48
CA ASP A 65 41.85 35.40 -24.44
C ASP A 65 42.94 34.48 -25.02
N ASP A 66 43.13 34.59 -26.34
CA ASP A 66 44.12 33.93 -27.19
C ASP A 66 45.54 34.50 -26.98
N GLU A 67 46.57 33.65 -26.96
CA GLU A 67 47.88 33.92 -27.62
C GLU A 67 48.78 32.65 -27.62
N ASP A 68 49.27 32.33 -28.83
CA ASP A 68 50.09 31.17 -29.22
C ASP A 68 51.59 31.44 -29.01
N PHE A 69 52.30 30.54 -28.30
CA PHE A 69 53.76 30.32 -28.49
C PHE A 69 54.18 29.00 -27.81
N GLY A 70 54.30 27.92 -28.59
CA GLY A 70 54.82 26.62 -28.13
C GLY A 70 56.35 26.58 -27.94
N PRO A 71 56.85 25.59 -27.19
CA PRO A 71 58.16 24.98 -27.41
C PRO A 71 58.04 23.56 -28.00
N GLU A 72 58.94 23.24 -28.95
CA GLU A 72 59.02 22.01 -29.75
C GLU A 72 59.05 20.71 -28.93
N LEU A 73 58.40 19.67 -29.47
CA LEU A 73 58.46 18.28 -28.99
C LEU A 73 59.88 17.69 -29.10
N PRO A 74 60.38 16.97 -28.06
CA PRO A 74 61.55 16.12 -28.22
C PRO A 74 61.20 14.85 -29.03
N PRO A 75 62.18 14.26 -29.74
CA PRO A 75 61.94 13.27 -30.78
C PRO A 75 61.53 11.90 -30.23
N ASP A 76 60.82 11.14 -31.08
CA ASP A 76 60.38 9.75 -30.89
C ASP A 76 61.51 8.84 -30.39
N ASP A 77 61.30 8.24 -29.22
CA ASP A 77 61.98 7.01 -28.83
C ASP A 77 60.98 5.85 -28.91
N ASP A 78 61.24 4.98 -29.89
CA ASP A 78 60.69 3.64 -30.05
C ASP A 78 60.91 2.79 -28.79
N GLU A 79 59.96 2.78 -27.85
CA GLU A 79 59.74 1.65 -26.93
C GLU A 79 58.45 1.82 -26.09
N GLY A 80 57.38 1.21 -26.58
CA GLY A 80 56.25 0.64 -25.84
C GLY A 80 55.79 1.30 -24.54
N ARG A 81 55.09 2.45 -24.62
CA ARG A 81 54.34 3.02 -23.49
C ARG A 81 52.91 2.46 -23.39
N PHE A 82 52.82 1.34 -22.68
CA PHE A 82 51.97 1.01 -21.52
C PHE A 82 50.72 1.87 -21.12
N PHE A 83 50.05 2.64 -21.97
CA PHE A 83 48.71 3.16 -21.64
C PHE A 83 47.82 3.27 -22.87
N GLY A 84 46.94 2.28 -23.07
CA GLY A 84 45.89 2.31 -24.08
C GLY A 84 45.18 0.96 -24.18
N GLY A 85 43.94 0.90 -23.68
CA GLY A 85 42.92 -0.12 -23.95
C GLY A 85 43.30 -1.58 -23.65
N GLY A 86 42.76 -2.15 -22.58
CA GLY A 86 42.88 -3.58 -22.25
C GLY A 86 42.10 -4.51 -23.19
N ILE A 87 42.22 -4.31 -24.50
CA ILE A 87 41.58 -5.09 -25.55
C ILE A 87 42.72 -5.62 -26.44
N THR A 88 42.81 -6.93 -26.55
CA THR A 88 43.78 -7.60 -27.41
C THR A 88 43.46 -7.32 -28.88
N LYS A 89 44.44 -7.42 -29.78
CA LYS A 89 44.22 -7.26 -31.23
C LYS A 89 43.11 -8.16 -31.77
N GLN A 90 42.95 -9.36 -31.21
CA GLN A 90 41.84 -10.25 -31.58
C GLN A 90 40.49 -9.72 -31.12
N GLU A 91 40.39 -9.13 -29.93
CA GLU A 91 39.14 -8.54 -29.45
C GLU A 91 38.77 -7.26 -30.22
N SER A 92 39.77 -6.48 -30.67
CA SER A 92 39.55 -5.36 -31.60
C SER A 92 39.09 -5.83 -32.98
N GLU A 93 39.71 -6.87 -33.55
CA GLU A 93 39.28 -7.43 -34.84
C GLU A 93 37.88 -8.09 -34.75
N ILE A 94 37.51 -8.64 -33.59
CA ILE A 94 36.15 -9.15 -33.33
C ILE A 94 35.16 -8.00 -33.23
N LEU A 95 35.49 -6.91 -32.52
CA LEU A 95 34.67 -5.70 -32.44
C LEU A 95 34.49 -5.04 -33.82
N ASP A 96 35.56 -4.89 -34.58
CA ASP A 96 35.50 -4.33 -35.94
C ASP A 96 34.67 -5.20 -36.88
N TYR A 97 34.71 -6.54 -36.74
CA TYR A 97 33.86 -7.44 -37.53
C TYR A 97 32.38 -7.38 -37.14
N VAL A 98 32.07 -7.17 -35.85
CA VAL A 98 30.69 -6.96 -35.37
C VAL A 98 30.17 -5.60 -35.85
N ASP A 99 30.98 -4.55 -35.74
CA ASP A 99 30.64 -3.20 -36.20
C ASP A 99 30.52 -3.14 -37.73
N GLU A 100 31.36 -3.84 -38.51
CA GLU A 100 31.23 -3.96 -39.97
C GLU A 100 30.01 -4.78 -40.40
N ALA A 101 29.58 -5.76 -39.60
CA ALA A 101 28.35 -6.52 -39.84
C ALA A 101 27.09 -5.70 -39.56
N ASP A 102 27.14 -4.76 -38.60
CA ASP A 102 26.05 -3.84 -38.27
C ASP A 102 26.06 -2.53 -39.09
N ALA A 103 27.20 -2.14 -39.67
CA ALA A 103 27.38 -0.89 -40.44
C ALA A 103 26.51 -0.75 -41.71
N GLY A 104 25.77 -1.80 -42.11
CA GLY A 104 24.85 -1.82 -43.25
C GLY A 104 23.35 -1.82 -42.91
N ARG A 105 22.98 -1.97 -41.64
CA ARG A 105 21.58 -1.91 -41.20
C ARG A 105 21.32 -0.54 -40.60
N ALA A 106 20.54 0.28 -41.31
CA ALA A 106 19.89 1.41 -40.66
C ALA A 106 19.12 0.85 -39.44
N PRO A 107 19.16 1.52 -38.27
CA PRO A 107 18.39 1.09 -37.11
C PRO A 107 16.94 0.86 -37.56
N GLU A 108 16.41 -0.33 -37.29
CA GLU A 108 15.07 -0.70 -37.73
C GLU A 108 14.10 0.29 -37.10
N LYS A 109 13.48 1.14 -37.93
CA LYS A 109 12.54 2.14 -37.45
C LYS A 109 11.28 1.40 -36.99
N ILE A 110 10.98 1.46 -35.69
CA ILE A 110 9.78 0.89 -35.10
C ILE A 110 8.61 1.80 -35.47
N ASP A 111 8.00 1.54 -36.62
CA ASP A 111 6.85 2.28 -37.14
C ASP A 111 5.72 1.32 -37.57
N ALA A 112 4.62 1.86 -38.10
CA ALA A 112 3.49 1.04 -38.55
C ALA A 112 3.86 -0.02 -39.61
N ALA A 113 4.92 0.19 -40.41
CA ALA A 113 5.38 -0.80 -41.38
C ALA A 113 6.15 -1.93 -40.70
N TRP A 114 7.00 -1.59 -39.71
CA TRP A 114 7.61 -2.58 -38.82
C TRP A 114 6.53 -3.42 -38.12
N LEU A 115 5.56 -2.76 -37.48
CA LEU A 115 4.51 -3.45 -36.72
C LEU A 115 3.75 -4.46 -37.60
N ARG A 116 3.31 -4.03 -38.80
CA ARG A 116 2.61 -4.93 -39.74
C ARG A 116 3.47 -6.13 -40.13
N LYS A 117 4.76 -5.94 -40.36
CA LYS A 117 5.69 -7.02 -40.72
C LYS A 117 5.87 -7.99 -39.54
N THR A 118 6.11 -7.47 -38.35
CA THR A 118 6.27 -8.24 -37.11
C THR A 118 5.03 -9.08 -36.83
N LEU A 119 3.85 -8.46 -36.82
CA LEU A 119 2.59 -9.16 -36.57
C LEU A 119 2.24 -10.17 -37.67
N THR A 120 2.53 -9.88 -38.94
CA THR A 120 2.32 -10.85 -40.03
C THR A 120 3.21 -12.08 -39.88
N ASN A 121 4.43 -11.91 -39.35
CA ASN A 121 5.32 -13.04 -39.07
C ASN A 121 4.84 -13.84 -37.86
N LEU A 122 4.46 -13.15 -36.77
CA LEU A 122 3.86 -13.78 -35.59
C LEU A 122 2.66 -14.64 -35.99
N GLU A 123 1.69 -14.08 -36.72
CA GLU A 123 0.53 -14.83 -37.22
C GLU A 123 0.93 -16.06 -38.05
N ARG A 124 1.96 -15.93 -38.89
CA ARG A 124 2.47 -17.06 -39.67
C ARG A 124 3.04 -18.14 -38.76
N HIS A 125 3.79 -17.78 -37.72
CA HIS A 125 4.39 -18.74 -36.78
C HIS A 125 3.34 -19.36 -35.85
N ILE A 126 2.34 -18.61 -35.38
CA ILE A 126 1.18 -19.16 -34.64
C ILE A 126 0.51 -20.26 -35.48
N ASN A 127 0.14 -19.95 -36.73
CA ASN A 127 -0.52 -20.90 -37.61
C ASN A 127 0.37 -22.10 -37.95
N LYS A 128 1.66 -21.85 -38.21
CA LYS A 128 2.64 -22.90 -38.50
C LYS A 128 2.80 -23.86 -37.32
N ASN A 129 2.91 -23.32 -36.12
CA ASN A 129 3.02 -24.08 -34.90
C ASN A 129 1.78 -24.95 -34.67
N ALA A 130 0.58 -24.34 -34.72
CA ALA A 130 -0.69 -25.05 -34.56
C ALA A 130 -0.85 -26.18 -35.59
N GLU A 131 -0.48 -25.95 -36.85
CA GLU A 131 -0.49 -26.99 -37.88
C GLU A 131 0.47 -28.15 -37.57
N LEU A 132 1.69 -27.86 -37.11
CA LEU A 132 2.69 -28.88 -36.81
C LEU A 132 2.30 -29.67 -35.57
N ARG A 133 1.76 -29.02 -34.52
CA ARG A 133 1.20 -29.69 -33.35
C ARG A 133 0.05 -30.62 -33.73
N ALA A 134 -0.89 -30.15 -34.55
CA ALA A 134 -2.01 -30.97 -35.03
C ALA A 134 -1.56 -32.16 -35.91
N LYS A 135 -0.46 -32.02 -36.67
CA LYS A 135 0.08 -33.09 -37.53
C LYS A 135 0.96 -34.09 -36.77
N PHE A 136 1.61 -33.65 -35.70
CA PHE A 136 2.66 -34.39 -35.00
C PHE A 136 2.47 -34.37 -33.48
N GLU A 137 1.22 -34.54 -33.01
CA GLU A 137 0.81 -34.46 -31.59
C GLU A 137 1.75 -35.21 -30.64
N ASP A 138 2.08 -36.47 -30.96
CA ASP A 138 2.96 -37.32 -30.14
C ASP A 138 4.47 -37.13 -30.40
N GLN A 139 4.89 -36.14 -31.20
CA GLN A 139 6.28 -35.95 -31.61
C GLN A 139 6.79 -34.50 -31.39
N PRO A 140 7.07 -34.09 -30.14
CA PRO A 140 7.53 -32.73 -29.81
C PRO A 140 8.72 -32.22 -30.62
N GLN A 141 9.70 -33.09 -30.87
CA GLN A 141 10.84 -32.84 -31.76
C GLN A 141 10.49 -32.34 -33.18
N LYS A 142 9.26 -32.50 -33.66
CA LYS A 142 8.82 -32.03 -35.00
C LYS A 142 8.31 -30.59 -34.99
N PHE A 143 7.92 -30.06 -33.84
CA PHE A 143 7.35 -28.70 -33.72
C PHE A 143 8.12 -27.80 -32.75
N ILE A 144 9.11 -28.32 -32.01
CA ILE A 144 9.94 -27.51 -31.10
C ILE A 144 10.65 -26.33 -31.79
N GLY A 145 11.08 -26.50 -33.05
CA GLY A 145 11.68 -25.40 -33.81
C GLY A 145 10.67 -24.27 -34.08
N SER A 146 9.42 -24.62 -34.42
CA SER A 146 8.36 -23.62 -34.60
C SER A 146 7.85 -23.04 -33.28
N GLU A 147 8.09 -23.69 -32.14
CA GLU A 147 7.85 -23.09 -30.82
C GLU A 147 8.90 -22.04 -30.51
N ALA A 148 10.17 -22.34 -30.75
CA ALA A 148 11.25 -21.36 -30.56
C ALA A 148 11.09 -20.13 -31.46
N ASP A 149 10.67 -20.32 -32.72
CA ASP A 149 10.37 -19.20 -33.63
C ASP A 149 9.17 -18.36 -33.12
N LEU A 150 8.17 -19.00 -32.50
CA LEU A 150 7.00 -18.33 -31.95
C LEU A 150 7.32 -17.56 -30.66
N ASP A 151 8.06 -18.18 -29.74
CA ASP A 151 8.63 -17.55 -28.53
C ASP A 151 9.39 -16.27 -28.88
N ALA A 152 10.29 -16.35 -29.86
CA ALA A 152 11.07 -15.20 -30.30
C ALA A 152 10.20 -14.07 -30.88
N ASP A 153 9.16 -14.41 -31.64
CA ASP A 153 8.22 -13.41 -32.18
C ASP A 153 7.38 -12.76 -31.08
N ILE A 154 6.96 -13.51 -30.06
CA ILE A 154 6.24 -12.97 -28.90
C ILE A 154 7.14 -12.00 -28.15
N LYS A 155 8.36 -12.42 -27.78
CA LYS A 155 9.34 -11.58 -27.09
C LYS A 155 9.69 -10.32 -27.87
N GLY A 156 9.71 -10.41 -29.21
CA GLY A 156 9.93 -9.25 -30.08
C GLY A 156 8.86 -8.16 -29.97
N LEU A 157 7.67 -8.46 -29.44
CA LEU A 157 6.63 -7.46 -29.19
C LEU A 157 6.93 -6.55 -28.00
N SER A 158 7.88 -6.89 -27.13
CA SER A 158 8.31 -6.06 -25.99
C SER A 158 8.67 -4.63 -26.41
N LEU A 159 9.24 -4.48 -27.61
CA LEU A 159 9.58 -3.18 -28.23
C LEU A 159 8.38 -2.24 -28.41
N LEU A 160 7.14 -2.75 -28.38
CA LEU A 160 5.95 -1.90 -28.43
C LEU A 160 5.74 -1.08 -27.16
N SER A 161 6.31 -1.49 -26.01
CA SER A 161 6.25 -0.71 -24.77
C SER A 161 6.95 0.65 -24.90
N GLU A 162 7.97 0.74 -25.77
CA GLU A 162 8.66 2.00 -26.10
C GLU A 162 7.91 2.84 -27.16
N HIS A 163 6.88 2.26 -27.79
CA HIS A 163 6.11 2.86 -28.88
C HIS A 163 4.58 2.77 -28.70
N PRO A 164 3.99 3.31 -27.61
CA PRO A 164 2.55 3.24 -27.36
C PRO A 164 1.67 3.89 -28.44
N GLU A 165 2.22 4.80 -29.25
CA GLU A 165 1.54 5.39 -30.41
C GLU A 165 1.10 4.33 -31.45
N LEU A 166 1.68 3.14 -31.39
CA LEU A 166 1.36 2.01 -32.27
C LEU A 166 0.26 1.10 -31.72
N TYR A 167 -0.19 1.25 -30.47
CA TYR A 167 -1.24 0.41 -29.86
C TYR A 167 -2.56 0.43 -30.65
N PRO A 168 -3.07 1.59 -31.13
CA PRO A 168 -4.28 1.60 -31.94
C PRO A 168 -4.14 0.82 -33.25
N GLU A 169 -2.95 0.82 -33.87
CA GLU A 169 -2.67 0.03 -35.07
C GLU A 169 -2.56 -1.47 -34.74
N PHE A 170 -1.97 -1.83 -33.59
CA PHE A 170 -1.89 -3.21 -33.11
C PHE A 170 -3.29 -3.81 -32.91
N VAL A 171 -4.20 -3.05 -32.28
CA VAL A 171 -5.62 -3.43 -32.12
C VAL A 171 -6.32 -3.52 -33.47
N ARG A 172 -6.13 -2.55 -34.37
CA ARG A 172 -6.75 -2.52 -35.71
C ARG A 172 -6.35 -3.71 -36.59
N LEU A 173 -5.17 -4.27 -36.36
CA LEU A 173 -4.67 -5.47 -37.05
C LEU A 173 -5.20 -6.78 -36.43
N GLU A 174 -6.06 -6.71 -35.41
CA GLU A 174 -6.69 -7.85 -34.72
C GLU A 174 -5.71 -8.85 -34.09
N CYS A 175 -4.42 -8.49 -33.97
CA CYS A 175 -3.39 -9.39 -33.46
C CYS A 175 -3.34 -9.44 -31.93
N VAL A 176 -3.95 -8.47 -31.22
CA VAL A 176 -4.11 -8.52 -29.76
C VAL A 176 -4.87 -9.79 -29.36
N ALA A 177 -5.96 -10.11 -30.07
CA ALA A 177 -6.75 -11.31 -29.82
C ALA A 177 -5.93 -12.59 -30.04
N SER A 178 -5.04 -12.60 -31.03
CA SER A 178 -4.15 -13.73 -31.29
C SER A 178 -3.14 -13.95 -30.16
N VAL A 179 -2.51 -12.88 -29.66
CA VAL A 179 -1.58 -12.98 -28.52
C VAL A 179 -2.31 -13.37 -27.24
N VAL A 180 -3.49 -12.79 -26.98
CA VAL A 180 -4.35 -13.22 -25.86
C VAL A 180 -4.72 -14.70 -26.01
N GLY A 181 -5.03 -15.17 -27.22
CA GLY A 181 -5.30 -16.59 -27.50
C GLY A 181 -4.12 -17.54 -27.18
N LEU A 182 -2.88 -17.05 -27.21
CA LEU A 182 -1.69 -17.83 -26.83
C LEU A 182 -1.65 -18.19 -25.35
N LEU A 183 -2.41 -17.51 -24.48
CA LEU A 183 -2.55 -17.93 -23.09
C LEU A 183 -3.16 -19.33 -22.96
N ALA A 184 -3.95 -19.78 -23.94
CA ALA A 184 -4.50 -21.13 -23.96
C ALA A 184 -3.53 -22.18 -24.54
N HIS A 185 -2.33 -21.79 -24.95
CA HIS A 185 -1.39 -22.67 -25.64
C HIS A 185 -0.96 -23.85 -24.76
N GLU A 186 -0.80 -25.04 -25.35
CA GLU A 186 -0.52 -26.28 -24.62
C GLU A 186 0.88 -26.31 -23.97
N ASN A 187 1.85 -25.64 -24.58
CA ASN A 187 3.14 -25.34 -23.94
C ASN A 187 2.97 -24.12 -23.02
N THR A 188 3.21 -24.29 -21.72
CA THR A 188 3.08 -23.23 -20.71
C THR A 188 4.09 -22.11 -20.93
N ASP A 189 5.29 -22.38 -21.42
CA ASP A 189 6.31 -21.35 -21.67
C ASP A 189 5.79 -20.28 -22.67
N ILE A 190 5.15 -20.71 -23.76
CA ILE A 190 4.54 -19.80 -24.75
C ILE A 190 3.41 -18.97 -24.14
N ALA A 191 2.62 -19.57 -23.24
CA ALA A 191 1.57 -18.84 -22.55
C ALA A 191 2.15 -17.83 -21.55
N ILE A 192 3.23 -18.19 -20.87
CA ILE A 192 3.95 -17.31 -19.93
C ILE A 192 4.56 -16.13 -20.68
N ASP A 193 5.25 -16.37 -21.81
CA ASP A 193 5.78 -15.29 -22.66
C ASP A 193 4.66 -14.33 -23.10
N ALA A 194 3.51 -14.86 -23.52
CA ALA A 194 2.38 -14.03 -23.92
C ALA A 194 1.81 -13.20 -22.75
N ILE A 195 1.78 -13.76 -21.54
CA ILE A 195 1.37 -13.04 -20.31
C ILE A 195 2.38 -11.96 -19.95
N GLU A 196 3.68 -12.29 -19.98
CA GLU A 196 4.78 -11.37 -19.68
C GLU A 196 4.74 -10.17 -20.61
N ILE A 197 4.67 -10.40 -21.93
CA ILE A 197 4.58 -9.33 -22.92
C ILE A 197 3.32 -8.48 -22.72
N MET A 198 2.16 -9.11 -22.46
CA MET A 198 0.96 -8.34 -22.15
C MET A 198 1.13 -7.52 -20.87
N GLY A 199 1.85 -8.03 -19.86
CA GLY A 199 2.25 -7.27 -18.67
C GLY A 199 3.10 -6.06 -19.04
N GLU A 200 4.18 -6.24 -19.80
CA GLU A 200 5.10 -5.18 -20.21
C GLU A 200 4.41 -4.06 -21.00
N LEU A 201 3.48 -4.38 -21.89
CA LEU A 201 2.74 -3.37 -22.67
C LEU A 201 1.80 -2.51 -21.83
N THR A 202 1.49 -2.98 -20.62
CA THR A 202 0.46 -2.41 -19.75
C THR A 202 1.03 -1.86 -18.45
N ASP A 203 2.35 -1.93 -18.29
CA ASP A 203 3.10 -1.47 -17.14
C ASP A 203 2.92 0.04 -16.93
N GLU A 204 2.95 0.48 -15.67
CA GLU A 204 2.80 1.90 -15.32
C GLU A 204 3.96 2.78 -15.80
N ASP A 205 5.14 2.19 -16.02
CA ASP A 205 6.32 2.88 -16.54
C ASP A 205 6.24 3.13 -18.06
N VAL A 206 5.27 2.52 -18.75
CA VAL A 206 5.03 2.78 -20.17
C VAL A 206 4.41 4.16 -20.34
N ALA A 207 5.05 5.01 -21.16
CA ALA A 207 4.58 6.36 -21.47
C ALA A 207 3.39 6.40 -22.44
N ALA A 208 2.38 5.55 -22.21
CA ALA A 208 1.15 5.49 -22.99
C ALA A 208 0.17 6.57 -22.52
N GLU A 209 -0.42 7.29 -23.48
CA GLU A 209 -1.56 8.15 -23.20
C GLU A 209 -2.79 7.31 -22.81
N ASP A 210 -3.69 7.86 -21.99
CA ASP A 210 -4.91 7.19 -21.53
C ASP A 210 -5.71 6.55 -22.68
N GLU A 211 -5.79 7.24 -23.82
CA GLU A 211 -6.51 6.75 -25.01
C GLU A 211 -5.83 5.54 -25.65
N GLN A 212 -4.50 5.52 -25.68
CA GLN A 212 -3.71 4.42 -26.22
C GLN A 212 -3.81 3.20 -25.31
N TRP A 213 -3.70 3.41 -24.00
CA TRP A 213 -3.83 2.34 -23.02
C TRP A 213 -5.25 1.76 -23.04
N ASN A 214 -6.29 2.59 -22.91
CA ASN A 214 -7.67 2.12 -22.90
C ASN A 214 -8.03 1.29 -24.15
N VAL A 215 -7.59 1.71 -25.34
CA VAL A 215 -7.82 0.96 -26.59
C VAL A 215 -7.20 -0.43 -26.55
N LEU A 216 -6.00 -0.57 -25.98
CA LEU A 216 -5.34 -1.86 -25.81
C LEU A 216 -6.02 -2.72 -24.72
N VAL A 217 -6.33 -2.16 -23.53
CA VAL A 217 -7.05 -2.87 -22.46
C VAL A 217 -8.35 -3.45 -23.00
N ASP A 218 -9.16 -2.60 -23.66
CA ASP A 218 -10.49 -2.98 -24.09
C ASP A 218 -10.42 -4.12 -25.10
N ALA A 219 -9.46 -4.07 -26.03
CA ALA A 219 -9.21 -5.16 -26.96
C ALA A 219 -8.77 -6.46 -26.26
N MET A 220 -7.93 -6.39 -25.23
CA MET A 220 -7.53 -7.56 -24.44
C MET A 220 -8.73 -8.17 -23.69
N MET A 221 -9.56 -7.32 -23.07
CA MET A 221 -10.73 -7.75 -22.31
C MET A 221 -11.82 -8.33 -23.23
N GLU A 222 -12.01 -7.76 -24.43
CA GLU A 222 -12.89 -8.32 -25.47
C GLU A 222 -12.39 -9.68 -25.98
N ALA A 223 -11.08 -9.91 -25.96
CA ALA A 223 -10.45 -11.19 -26.30
C ALA A 223 -10.45 -12.22 -25.15
N ASP A 224 -11.21 -11.97 -24.07
CA ASP A 224 -11.36 -12.87 -22.91
C ASP A 224 -10.07 -13.10 -22.10
N LEU A 225 -9.18 -12.08 -22.07
CA LEU A 225 -7.91 -12.12 -21.32
C LEU A 225 -8.09 -12.62 -19.88
N LEU A 226 -9.07 -12.07 -19.15
CA LEU A 226 -9.28 -12.38 -17.75
C LEU A 226 -9.59 -13.87 -17.52
N SER A 227 -10.50 -14.45 -18.31
CA SER A 227 -10.84 -15.87 -18.21
C SER A 227 -9.64 -16.76 -18.54
N LEU A 228 -8.80 -16.35 -19.48
CA LEU A 228 -7.60 -17.07 -19.88
C LEU A 228 -6.49 -17.00 -18.82
N LEU A 229 -6.31 -15.87 -18.14
CA LEU A 229 -5.43 -15.75 -16.98
C LEU A 229 -5.89 -16.67 -15.84
N VAL A 230 -7.19 -16.66 -15.53
CA VAL A 230 -7.78 -17.55 -14.51
C VAL A 230 -7.60 -19.02 -14.87
N SER A 231 -7.72 -19.37 -16.15
CA SER A 231 -7.45 -20.73 -16.63
C SER A 231 -5.99 -21.14 -16.39
N ASN A 232 -5.03 -20.24 -16.66
CA ASN A 232 -3.61 -20.51 -16.45
C ASN A 232 -3.27 -20.77 -14.98
N PHE A 233 -3.88 -20.03 -14.04
CA PHE A 233 -3.68 -20.27 -12.62
C PHE A 233 -4.03 -21.70 -12.14
N SER A 234 -4.90 -22.41 -12.87
CA SER A 234 -5.27 -23.78 -12.54
C SER A 234 -4.31 -24.86 -13.08
N ARG A 235 -3.47 -24.52 -14.06
CA ARG A 235 -2.58 -25.46 -14.74
C ARG A 235 -1.09 -25.24 -14.43
N LEU A 236 -0.70 -24.02 -14.08
CA LEU A 236 0.68 -23.68 -13.72
C LEU A 236 1.04 -24.31 -12.36
N ASN A 237 2.20 -24.97 -12.31
CA ASN A 237 2.72 -25.62 -11.13
C ASN A 237 3.84 -24.79 -10.49
N GLU A 238 3.56 -24.05 -9.42
CA GLU A 238 4.55 -23.19 -8.74
C GLU A 238 5.76 -23.95 -8.10
N ASP A 239 5.74 -25.28 -8.08
CA ASP A 239 6.92 -26.07 -7.72
C ASP A 239 8.00 -26.04 -8.83
N ASP A 240 7.59 -25.77 -10.07
CA ASP A 240 8.46 -25.44 -11.19
C ASP A 240 8.77 -23.94 -11.23
N GLU A 241 10.01 -23.58 -11.58
CA GLU A 241 10.46 -22.19 -11.56
C GLU A 241 9.86 -21.35 -12.70
N SER A 242 9.70 -21.91 -13.90
CA SER A 242 9.08 -21.23 -15.04
C SER A 242 7.62 -20.92 -14.73
N ASP A 243 6.87 -21.95 -14.33
CA ASP A 243 5.44 -21.80 -14.01
C ASP A 243 5.20 -20.88 -12.81
N ARG A 244 6.09 -20.89 -11.81
CA ARG A 244 6.03 -19.94 -10.67
C ARG A 244 6.18 -18.49 -11.13
N ASN A 245 7.11 -18.23 -12.04
CA ASN A 245 7.26 -16.90 -12.65
C ASN A 245 6.03 -16.55 -13.50
N GLY A 246 5.47 -17.53 -14.23
CA GLY A 246 4.22 -17.38 -14.95
C GLY A 246 3.06 -16.88 -14.09
N VAL A 247 2.91 -17.42 -12.86
CA VAL A 247 1.92 -16.93 -11.89
C VAL A 247 2.23 -15.50 -11.46
N TYR A 248 3.51 -15.15 -11.27
CA TYR A 248 3.94 -13.79 -10.93
C TYR A 248 3.57 -12.79 -12.04
N HIS A 249 3.92 -13.09 -13.29
CA HIS A 249 3.57 -12.24 -14.44
C HIS A 249 2.06 -12.10 -14.62
N ALA A 250 1.30 -13.16 -14.38
CA ALA A 250 -0.17 -13.12 -14.45
C ALA A 250 -0.77 -12.21 -13.36
N LEU A 251 -0.21 -12.22 -12.14
CA LEU A 251 -0.59 -11.30 -11.08
C LEU A 251 -0.23 -9.84 -11.43
N GLY A 252 0.96 -9.60 -11.99
CA GLY A 252 1.37 -8.28 -12.44
C GLY A 252 0.51 -7.71 -13.56
N LEU A 253 0.12 -8.53 -14.54
CA LEU A 253 -0.84 -8.09 -15.55
C LEU A 253 -2.19 -7.73 -14.91
N ILE A 254 -2.66 -8.47 -13.90
CA ILE A 254 -3.89 -8.11 -13.19
C ILE A 254 -3.72 -6.80 -12.41
N GLU A 255 -2.58 -6.55 -11.79
CA GLU A 255 -2.27 -5.28 -11.13
C GLU A 255 -2.34 -4.11 -12.13
N ASN A 256 -1.65 -4.23 -13.26
CA ASN A 256 -1.64 -3.23 -14.32
C ASN A 256 -3.05 -2.90 -14.82
N LEU A 257 -3.90 -3.93 -15.00
CA LEU A 257 -5.31 -3.75 -15.34
C LEU A 257 -6.08 -3.01 -14.23
N CYS A 258 -5.75 -3.22 -12.97
CA CYS A 258 -6.40 -2.57 -11.84
C CYS A 258 -5.99 -1.10 -11.63
N SER A 259 -5.00 -0.58 -12.38
CA SER A 259 -4.61 0.85 -12.36
C SER A 259 -5.77 1.80 -12.71
N ARG A 260 -6.81 1.31 -13.40
CA ARG A 260 -8.03 2.04 -13.72
C ARG A 260 -9.22 1.46 -12.95
N GLN A 261 -9.92 2.31 -12.21
CA GLN A 261 -11.05 1.90 -11.36
C GLN A 261 -12.15 1.14 -12.13
N SER A 262 -12.48 1.57 -13.35
CA SER A 262 -13.49 0.91 -14.21
C SER A 262 -13.10 -0.50 -14.63
N VAL A 263 -11.81 -0.75 -14.84
CA VAL A 263 -11.28 -2.07 -15.19
C VAL A 263 -11.17 -2.93 -13.94
N ALA A 264 -10.70 -2.37 -12.82
CA ALA A 264 -10.64 -3.06 -11.52
C ALA A 264 -12.03 -3.54 -11.05
N GLU A 265 -13.09 -2.76 -11.29
CA GLU A 265 -14.47 -3.19 -11.02
C GLU A 265 -14.83 -4.41 -11.86
N ARG A 266 -14.57 -4.39 -13.18
CA ARG A 266 -14.79 -5.54 -14.09
C ARG A 266 -13.97 -6.77 -13.71
N VAL A 267 -12.71 -6.59 -13.33
CA VAL A 267 -11.83 -7.69 -12.88
C VAL A 267 -12.38 -8.33 -11.60
N GLY A 268 -12.81 -7.51 -10.64
CA GLY A 268 -13.44 -7.97 -9.42
C GLY A 268 -14.83 -8.58 -9.63
N GLU A 269 -15.39 -8.52 -10.86
CA GLU A 269 -16.60 -9.24 -11.17
C GLU A 269 -16.39 -10.76 -11.32
N ASP A 270 -15.19 -11.20 -11.70
CA ASP A 270 -14.88 -12.60 -11.95
C ASP A 270 -14.77 -13.38 -10.64
N GLU A 271 -15.80 -14.18 -10.35
CA GLU A 271 -15.87 -14.96 -9.11
C GLU A 271 -14.77 -16.02 -9.03
N LYS A 272 -14.30 -16.57 -10.17
CA LYS A 272 -13.27 -17.61 -10.18
C LYS A 272 -11.91 -17.04 -9.82
N LEU A 273 -11.59 -15.83 -10.29
CA LEU A 273 -10.40 -15.08 -9.88
C LEU A 273 -10.43 -14.83 -8.38
N LEU A 274 -11.53 -14.27 -7.86
CA LEU A 274 -11.65 -13.99 -6.43
C LEU A 274 -11.50 -15.26 -5.59
N GLN A 275 -12.13 -16.37 -6.01
CA GLN A 275 -11.98 -17.66 -5.35
C GLN A 275 -10.55 -18.18 -5.41
N TRP A 276 -9.86 -18.03 -6.55
CA TRP A 276 -8.47 -18.44 -6.69
C TRP A 276 -7.55 -17.62 -5.80
N LEU A 277 -7.68 -16.28 -5.78
CA LEU A 277 -6.92 -15.40 -4.89
C LEU A 277 -7.11 -15.80 -3.43
N LEU A 278 -8.36 -15.98 -3.00
CA LEU A 278 -8.70 -16.43 -1.64
C LEU A 278 -8.09 -17.80 -1.31
N GLN A 279 -8.06 -18.74 -2.26
CA GLN A 279 -7.41 -20.03 -2.07
C GLN A 279 -5.88 -19.90 -2.00
N ARG A 280 -5.29 -19.07 -2.86
CA ARG A 280 -3.84 -18.86 -2.96
C ARG A 280 -3.27 -18.24 -1.68
N ILE A 281 -3.95 -17.24 -1.11
CA ILE A 281 -3.54 -16.63 0.16
C ILE A 281 -3.68 -17.58 1.36
N GLN A 282 -4.51 -18.62 1.26
CA GLN A 282 -4.66 -19.64 2.33
C GLN A 282 -3.65 -20.79 2.21
N ARG A 283 -2.97 -20.93 1.07
CA ARG A 283 -1.99 -22.01 0.83
C ARG A 283 -0.95 -22.01 1.96
N LYS A 284 -0.77 -23.16 2.60
CA LYS A 284 0.22 -23.30 3.68
C LYS A 284 1.61 -23.43 3.07
N GLU A 285 2.52 -22.59 3.54
CA GLU A 285 3.90 -22.51 3.12
C GLU A 285 4.77 -22.34 4.37
N ASP A 286 6.00 -22.86 4.35
CA ASP A 286 6.94 -22.72 5.47
C ASP A 286 7.39 -21.26 5.62
N THR A 287 7.61 -20.59 4.49
CA THR A 287 7.87 -19.16 4.35
C THR A 287 6.85 -18.59 3.37
N VAL A 288 6.30 -17.40 3.65
CA VAL A 288 5.43 -16.72 2.70
C VAL A 288 6.22 -16.45 1.42
N SER A 289 5.74 -16.97 0.30
CA SER A 289 6.31 -16.72 -1.02
C SER A 289 5.84 -15.39 -1.62
N GLN A 290 6.61 -14.84 -2.56
CA GLN A 290 6.25 -13.66 -3.34
C GLN A 290 4.86 -13.77 -3.98
N ASN A 291 4.57 -14.87 -4.70
CA ASN A 291 3.23 -15.07 -5.30
C ASN A 291 2.10 -15.09 -4.25
N LYS A 292 2.36 -15.56 -3.03
CA LYS A 292 1.37 -15.55 -1.95
C LYS A 292 1.14 -14.14 -1.41
N GLN A 293 2.22 -13.37 -1.21
CA GLN A 293 2.16 -11.96 -0.82
C GLN A 293 1.44 -11.16 -1.91
N TYR A 294 1.78 -11.38 -3.17
CA TYR A 294 1.25 -10.64 -4.31
C TYR A 294 -0.23 -10.95 -4.54
N ALA A 295 -0.65 -12.20 -4.38
CA ALA A 295 -2.08 -12.53 -4.39
C ALA A 295 -2.89 -11.81 -3.29
N ALA A 296 -2.28 -11.55 -2.11
CA ALA A 296 -2.92 -10.75 -1.07
C ALA A 296 -2.97 -9.26 -1.42
N GLU A 297 -1.97 -8.76 -2.13
CA GLU A 297 -1.92 -7.39 -2.65
C GLU A 297 -2.99 -7.13 -3.70
N ILE A 298 -3.13 -8.00 -4.71
CA ILE A 298 -4.21 -7.91 -5.70
C ILE A 298 -5.58 -7.92 -5.02
N LEU A 299 -5.77 -8.76 -3.99
CA LEU A 299 -7.02 -8.78 -3.23
C LEU A 299 -7.28 -7.45 -2.50
N ALA A 300 -6.25 -6.81 -1.95
CA ALA A 300 -6.34 -5.51 -1.32
C ALA A 300 -6.67 -4.40 -2.34
N ILE A 301 -6.01 -4.40 -3.50
CA ILE A 301 -6.28 -3.47 -4.61
C ILE A 301 -7.74 -3.60 -5.04
N LEU A 302 -8.21 -4.81 -5.32
CA LEU A 302 -9.60 -5.06 -5.74
C LEU A 302 -10.62 -4.58 -4.69
N ALA A 303 -10.35 -4.80 -3.40
CA ALA A 303 -11.20 -4.33 -2.32
C ALA A 303 -11.20 -2.79 -2.17
N GLN A 304 -10.08 -2.14 -2.44
CA GLN A 304 -9.95 -0.68 -2.38
C GLN A 304 -10.66 0.01 -3.55
N MET A 305 -10.57 -0.56 -4.76
CA MET A 305 -11.02 0.12 -5.99
C MET A 305 -12.54 0.25 -6.12
N ALA A 306 -13.34 -0.73 -5.67
CA ALA A 306 -14.79 -0.69 -5.88
C ALA A 306 -15.61 -1.30 -4.73
N VAL A 307 -16.72 -0.63 -4.39
CA VAL A 307 -17.73 -1.12 -3.42
C VAL A 307 -18.34 -2.45 -3.90
N ALA A 308 -18.53 -2.60 -5.22
CA ALA A 308 -19.04 -3.82 -5.83
C ALA A 308 -18.12 -5.03 -5.55
N ASN A 309 -16.80 -4.84 -5.67
CA ASN A 309 -15.80 -5.86 -5.39
C ASN A 309 -15.83 -6.27 -3.91
N ARG A 310 -15.91 -5.30 -2.99
CA ARG A 310 -16.06 -5.58 -1.56
C ARG A 310 -17.30 -6.40 -1.27
N THR A 311 -18.43 -6.05 -1.88
CA THR A 311 -19.69 -6.80 -1.72
C THR A 311 -19.53 -8.26 -2.17
N LYS A 312 -18.88 -8.51 -3.31
CA LYS A 312 -18.59 -9.88 -3.78
C LYS A 312 -17.68 -10.63 -2.82
N LEU A 313 -16.61 -10.02 -2.34
CA LEU A 313 -15.70 -10.62 -1.36
C LEU A 313 -16.39 -10.96 -0.04
N VAL A 314 -17.25 -10.08 0.47
CA VAL A 314 -18.07 -10.35 1.67
C VAL A 314 -19.00 -11.54 1.45
N ASN A 315 -19.61 -11.68 0.27
CA ASN A 315 -20.46 -12.81 -0.08
C ASN A 315 -19.69 -14.14 -0.21
N LEU A 316 -18.40 -14.08 -0.54
CA LEU A 316 -17.49 -15.23 -0.58
C LEU A 316 -16.89 -15.55 0.81
N ASP A 317 -17.42 -14.96 1.88
CA ASP A 317 -16.98 -15.17 3.27
C ASP A 317 -15.51 -14.79 3.52
N ALA A 318 -14.99 -13.85 2.71
CA ALA A 318 -13.60 -13.39 2.81
C ALA A 318 -13.28 -12.81 4.20
N VAL A 319 -14.24 -12.18 4.88
CA VAL A 319 -14.00 -11.58 6.20
C VAL A 319 -13.54 -12.61 7.24
N ASP A 320 -14.26 -13.74 7.37
CA ASP A 320 -13.88 -14.81 8.31
C ASP A 320 -12.53 -15.43 7.93
N LEU A 321 -12.36 -15.72 6.64
CA LEU A 321 -11.11 -16.26 6.09
C LEU A 321 -9.91 -15.36 6.42
N LEU A 322 -9.99 -14.07 6.14
CA LEU A 322 -8.89 -13.13 6.36
C LEU A 322 -8.61 -12.95 7.87
N LEU A 323 -9.65 -12.96 8.72
CA LEU A 323 -9.49 -12.95 10.18
C LEU A 323 -8.72 -14.18 10.68
N GLN A 324 -9.02 -15.37 10.13
CA GLN A 324 -8.27 -16.58 10.46
C GLN A 324 -6.80 -16.50 10.03
N LEU A 325 -6.51 -15.86 8.89
CA LEU A 325 -5.14 -15.66 8.39
C LEU A 325 -4.33 -14.70 9.26
N ILE A 326 -4.94 -13.63 9.81
CA ILE A 326 -4.23 -12.71 10.70
C ILE A 326 -4.15 -13.21 12.15
N ALA A 327 -4.99 -14.16 12.56
CA ALA A 327 -5.05 -14.65 13.93
C ALA A 327 -3.70 -15.12 14.53
N PRO A 328 -2.78 -15.76 13.79
CA PRO A 328 -1.44 -16.09 14.28
C PRO A 328 -0.63 -14.87 14.76
N TYR A 329 -0.79 -13.71 14.10
CA TYR A 329 -0.05 -12.48 14.42
C TYR A 329 -0.48 -11.81 15.73
N ARG A 330 -1.46 -12.38 16.44
CA ARG A 330 -1.78 -11.98 17.81
C ARG A 330 -0.69 -12.35 18.83
N ARG A 331 0.18 -13.32 18.49
CA ARG A 331 1.25 -13.83 19.37
C ARG A 331 2.65 -13.84 18.75
N ARG A 332 2.76 -13.86 17.42
CA ARG A 332 4.04 -13.78 16.70
C ARG A 332 4.09 -12.54 15.84
N ASP A 333 5.30 -12.03 15.60
CA ASP A 333 5.53 -11.07 14.53
C ASP A 333 5.75 -11.84 13.22
N PRO A 334 5.43 -11.22 12.06
CA PRO A 334 5.89 -11.70 10.77
C PRO A 334 7.42 -11.69 10.68
N ASP A 335 7.97 -12.47 9.76
CA ASP A 335 9.39 -12.45 9.44
C ASP A 335 9.81 -11.05 8.96
N LYS A 336 10.83 -10.48 9.62
CA LYS A 336 11.19 -9.06 9.47
C LYS A 336 11.78 -8.77 8.08
N GLY A 337 11.24 -7.76 7.40
CA GLY A 337 11.79 -7.25 6.13
C GLY A 337 11.69 -8.22 4.96
N GLY A 338 10.69 -9.11 4.98
CA GLY A 338 10.38 -10.00 3.86
C GLY A 338 8.88 -10.08 3.59
N ASP A 339 8.51 -10.90 2.61
CA ASP A 339 7.17 -11.03 2.03
C ASP A 339 6.05 -11.26 3.08
N GLU A 340 6.36 -11.84 4.25
CA GLU A 340 5.38 -12.05 5.31
C GLU A 340 4.89 -10.74 5.96
N GLU A 341 5.75 -9.73 6.09
CA GLU A 341 5.36 -8.42 6.64
C GLU A 341 4.34 -7.74 5.72
N GLU A 342 4.61 -7.72 4.42
CA GLU A 342 3.73 -7.16 3.40
C GLU A 342 2.45 -7.97 3.26
N TYR A 343 2.55 -9.31 3.21
CA TYR A 343 1.38 -10.18 3.22
C TYR A 343 0.46 -9.88 4.40
N MET A 344 1.00 -9.75 5.62
CA MET A 344 0.20 -9.39 6.79
C MET A 344 -0.50 -8.04 6.61
N GLU A 345 0.23 -7.01 6.17
CA GLU A 345 -0.34 -5.67 5.94
C GLU A 345 -1.41 -5.67 4.84
N ASN A 346 -1.22 -6.42 3.75
CA ASN A 346 -2.18 -6.56 2.66
C ASN A 346 -3.47 -7.23 3.14
N ILE A 347 -3.38 -8.29 3.96
CA ILE A 347 -4.56 -8.93 4.55
C ILE A 347 -5.31 -7.95 5.49
N PHE A 348 -4.60 -7.14 6.27
CA PHE A 348 -5.21 -6.09 7.08
C PHE A 348 -5.84 -4.97 6.23
N ALA A 349 -5.21 -4.60 5.12
CA ALA A 349 -5.74 -3.61 4.18
C ALA A 349 -7.05 -4.10 3.56
N SER A 350 -7.08 -5.34 3.04
CA SER A 350 -8.31 -5.97 2.54
C SER A 350 -9.39 -5.98 3.63
N LEU A 351 -9.09 -6.45 4.84
CA LEU A 351 -10.05 -6.45 5.95
C LEU A 351 -10.56 -5.05 6.30
N THR A 352 -9.69 -4.04 6.27
CA THR A 352 -10.07 -2.65 6.58
C THR A 352 -11.05 -2.12 5.54
N CYS A 353 -10.80 -2.37 4.26
CA CYS A 353 -11.74 -2.03 3.19
C CYS A 353 -13.07 -2.78 3.35
N LEU A 354 -13.04 -4.11 3.56
CA LEU A 354 -14.26 -4.90 3.72
C LEU A 354 -15.08 -4.47 4.95
N ALA A 355 -14.41 -4.09 6.05
CA ALA A 355 -15.04 -3.61 7.27
C ALA A 355 -15.46 -2.14 7.21
N ASP A 356 -15.48 -1.51 6.04
CA ASP A 356 -16.01 -0.14 5.86
C ASP A 356 -17.52 -0.16 5.54
N ASP A 357 -17.96 -1.14 4.73
CA ASP A 357 -19.36 -1.31 4.34
C ASP A 357 -20.19 -1.98 5.45
N ALA A 358 -21.49 -1.68 5.51
CA ALA A 358 -22.40 -2.21 6.53
C ALA A 358 -22.44 -3.75 6.56
N ALA A 359 -22.46 -4.41 5.40
CA ALA A 359 -22.49 -5.87 5.32
C ALA A 359 -21.19 -6.51 5.84
N GLY A 360 -20.04 -5.92 5.48
CA GLY A 360 -18.75 -6.40 5.96
C GLY A 360 -18.53 -6.13 7.45
N LYS A 361 -19.01 -4.99 7.98
CA LYS A 361 -19.05 -4.71 9.43
C LYS A 361 -19.83 -5.77 10.20
N ALA A 362 -21.02 -6.15 9.72
CA ALA A 362 -21.82 -7.20 10.34
C ALA A 362 -21.05 -8.54 10.37
N LYS A 363 -20.48 -8.95 9.23
CA LYS A 363 -19.64 -10.16 9.14
C LYS A 363 -18.41 -10.10 10.05
N PHE A 364 -17.78 -8.94 10.17
CA PHE A 364 -16.62 -8.73 11.05
C PHE A 364 -16.98 -8.90 12.53
N VAL A 365 -18.15 -8.42 12.95
CA VAL A 365 -18.67 -8.65 14.31
C VAL A 365 -19.02 -10.13 14.53
N ASP A 366 -19.71 -10.75 13.57
CA ASP A 366 -20.12 -12.16 13.65
C ASP A 366 -18.91 -13.12 13.74
N ALA A 367 -17.82 -12.79 13.05
CA ALA A 367 -16.58 -13.58 13.02
C ALA A 367 -15.59 -13.25 14.18
N GLU A 368 -16.06 -12.60 15.24
CA GLU A 368 -15.24 -12.22 16.42
C GLU A 368 -14.02 -11.32 16.06
N GLY A 369 -14.14 -10.52 15.00
CA GLY A 369 -13.06 -9.63 14.55
C GLY A 369 -12.71 -8.57 15.58
N VAL A 370 -13.71 -8.05 16.31
CA VAL A 370 -13.52 -7.08 17.40
C VAL A 370 -12.65 -7.68 18.51
N GLU A 371 -12.98 -8.90 18.95
CA GLU A 371 -12.21 -9.63 19.96
C GLU A 371 -10.77 -9.84 19.52
N LEU A 372 -10.55 -10.27 18.26
CA LEU A 372 -9.22 -10.51 17.73
C LEU A 372 -8.38 -9.22 17.71
N CYS A 373 -8.94 -8.12 17.23
CA CYS A 373 -8.28 -6.81 17.25
C CYS A 373 -7.91 -6.41 18.68
N LEU A 374 -8.83 -6.54 19.65
CA LEU A 374 -8.55 -6.20 21.05
C LEU A 374 -7.44 -7.07 21.67
N ILE A 375 -7.35 -8.35 21.30
CA ILE A 375 -6.24 -9.23 21.69
C ILE A 375 -4.92 -8.72 21.08
N MET A 376 -4.90 -8.38 19.79
CA MET A 376 -3.72 -7.84 19.10
C MET A 376 -3.27 -6.50 19.69
N LEU A 377 -4.19 -5.62 20.11
CA LEU A 377 -3.84 -4.37 20.79
C LEU A 377 -3.14 -4.60 22.14
N LYS A 378 -3.49 -5.70 22.81
CA LYS A 378 -2.93 -6.06 24.12
C LYS A 378 -1.62 -6.84 24.01
N GLU A 379 -1.54 -7.79 23.08
CA GLU A 379 -0.48 -8.82 23.01
C GLU A 379 0.39 -8.69 21.75
N GLY A 380 -0.18 -8.17 20.67
CA GLY A 380 0.49 -7.98 19.40
C GLY A 380 1.57 -6.90 19.45
N LYS A 381 2.61 -7.08 18.64
CA LYS A 381 3.63 -6.05 18.40
C LYS A 381 3.41 -5.45 17.02
N LYS A 382 3.84 -6.12 15.93
CA LYS A 382 3.68 -5.60 14.57
C LYS A 382 2.21 -5.47 14.17
N SER A 383 1.38 -6.45 14.51
CA SER A 383 -0.07 -6.44 14.27
C SER A 383 -0.85 -5.37 15.04
N LYS A 384 -0.26 -4.67 16.02
CA LYS A 384 -0.96 -3.69 16.86
C LYS A 384 -1.47 -2.49 16.06
N SER A 385 -0.61 -1.91 15.23
CA SER A 385 -0.95 -0.73 14.44
C SER A 385 -2.04 -1.03 13.42
N PRO A 386 -1.91 -2.05 12.55
CA PRO A 386 -2.95 -2.34 11.59
C PRO A 386 -4.25 -2.86 12.24
N ALA A 387 -4.20 -3.59 13.36
CA ALA A 387 -5.40 -3.96 14.11
C ALA A 387 -6.14 -2.76 14.70
N LEU A 388 -5.42 -1.71 15.13
CA LEU A 388 -6.04 -0.47 15.60
C LEU A 388 -6.73 0.26 14.45
N ARG A 389 -6.05 0.36 13.30
CA ARG A 389 -6.60 0.97 12.08
C ARG A 389 -7.87 0.25 11.60
N LEU A 390 -7.85 -1.08 11.58
CA LEU A 390 -9.01 -1.92 11.26
C LEU A 390 -10.17 -1.68 12.24
N LEU A 391 -9.89 -1.73 13.55
CA LEU A 391 -10.92 -1.50 14.56
C LEU A 391 -11.52 -0.09 14.50
N ASN A 392 -10.71 0.91 14.16
CA ASN A 392 -11.14 2.28 13.97
C ASN A 392 -12.12 2.42 12.80
N HIS A 393 -11.76 1.89 11.61
CA HIS A 393 -12.65 1.91 10.44
C HIS A 393 -13.95 1.15 10.72
N ALA A 394 -13.86 -0.02 11.34
CA ALA A 394 -15.03 -0.82 11.70
C ALA A 394 -15.96 -0.09 12.68
N ALA A 395 -15.41 0.66 13.64
CA ALA A 395 -16.18 1.43 14.60
C ALA A 395 -16.77 2.72 14.02
N GLY A 396 -16.23 3.22 12.91
CA GLY A 396 -16.66 4.45 12.24
C GLY A 396 -17.95 4.30 11.42
N GLY A 397 -18.55 5.43 11.07
CA GLY A 397 -19.78 5.51 10.27
C GLY A 397 -21.04 5.04 11.00
N ILE A 398 -22.22 5.31 10.42
CA ILE A 398 -23.51 5.02 11.05
C ILE A 398 -23.70 3.51 11.33
N ALA A 399 -23.13 2.65 10.48
CA ALA A 399 -23.18 1.19 10.63
C ALA A 399 -22.21 0.64 11.71
N GLY A 400 -21.38 1.48 12.34
CA GLY A 400 -20.39 1.06 13.35
C GLY A 400 -20.95 0.82 14.76
N VAL A 401 -22.28 0.95 14.95
CA VAL A 401 -22.92 0.85 16.28
C VAL A 401 -22.68 -0.51 16.94
N ASP A 402 -22.82 -1.60 16.20
CA ASP A 402 -22.64 -2.95 16.73
C ASP A 402 -21.17 -3.21 17.10
N VAL A 403 -20.23 -2.68 16.31
CA VAL A 403 -18.79 -2.71 16.63
C VAL A 403 -18.52 -1.95 17.93
N CYS A 404 -19.06 -0.74 18.08
CA CYS A 404 -18.92 0.06 19.30
C CYS A 404 -19.49 -0.65 20.54
N GLN A 405 -20.67 -1.27 20.42
CA GLN A 405 -21.27 -2.06 21.50
C GLN A 405 -20.38 -3.26 21.86
N LYS A 406 -19.94 -4.01 20.85
CA LYS A 406 -19.10 -5.19 21.01
C LYS A 406 -17.75 -4.88 21.67
N ILE A 407 -17.14 -3.74 21.35
CA ILE A 407 -15.92 -3.25 22.05
C ILE A 407 -16.15 -3.15 23.55
N VAL A 408 -17.32 -2.66 23.98
CA VAL A 408 -17.63 -2.49 25.41
C VAL A 408 -17.96 -3.83 26.07
N GLU A 409 -18.75 -4.67 25.42
CA GLU A 409 -19.17 -5.99 25.91
C GLU A 409 -17.98 -6.94 26.15
N THR A 410 -17.01 -6.92 25.24
CA THR A 410 -15.78 -7.73 25.30
C THR A 410 -14.72 -7.16 26.25
N GLY A 411 -15.01 -6.03 26.91
CA GLY A 411 -14.12 -5.40 27.89
C GLY A 411 -12.98 -4.57 27.28
N GLY A 412 -13.11 -4.17 26.00
CA GLY A 412 -12.12 -3.40 25.25
C GLY A 412 -11.80 -2.02 25.84
N LEU A 413 -12.74 -1.40 26.56
CA LEU A 413 -12.56 -0.08 27.20
C LEU A 413 -11.29 0.01 28.06
N LYS A 414 -10.97 -1.02 28.84
CA LYS A 414 -9.75 -0.98 29.66
C LYS A 414 -8.50 -0.96 28.79
N GLY A 415 -8.47 -1.76 27.72
CA GLY A 415 -7.36 -1.83 26.78
C GLY A 415 -7.14 -0.52 26.04
N LEU A 416 -8.19 -0.03 25.38
CA LEU A 416 -8.16 1.20 24.56
C LEU A 416 -7.73 2.42 25.38
N PHE A 417 -8.35 2.66 26.54
CA PHE A 417 -7.98 3.81 27.38
C PHE A 417 -6.59 3.66 28.01
N THR A 418 -6.15 2.44 28.31
CA THR A 418 -4.76 2.22 28.78
C THR A 418 -3.76 2.51 27.68
N LEU A 419 -4.04 2.07 26.44
CA LEU A 419 -3.23 2.37 25.27
C LEU A 419 -3.19 3.87 25.01
N PHE A 420 -4.35 4.54 25.03
CA PHE A 420 -4.46 5.99 24.86
C PHE A 420 -3.61 6.72 25.88
N MET A 421 -3.66 6.34 27.16
CA MET A 421 -2.84 7.01 28.19
C MET A 421 -1.34 6.79 28.00
N LYS A 422 -0.92 5.59 27.56
CA LYS A 422 0.49 5.20 27.48
C LYS A 422 1.19 5.60 26.18
N THR A 423 0.46 5.64 25.06
CA THR A 423 1.06 5.92 23.76
C THR A 423 1.63 7.34 23.71
N GLN A 424 2.82 7.44 23.12
CA GLN A 424 3.44 8.70 22.67
C GLN A 424 3.36 8.84 21.14
N ASP A 425 2.93 7.79 20.44
CA ASP A 425 2.71 7.81 19.01
C ASP A 425 1.40 8.54 18.73
N HIS A 426 1.48 9.67 18.02
CA HIS A 426 0.34 10.50 17.66
C HIS A 426 -0.61 9.77 16.71
N ARG A 427 -0.11 8.92 15.79
CA ARG A 427 -0.95 8.17 14.84
C ARG A 427 -1.84 7.15 15.57
N LEU A 428 -1.28 6.46 16.57
CA LEU A 428 -2.09 5.57 17.41
C LEU A 428 -3.07 6.35 18.30
N ALA A 429 -2.68 7.54 18.77
CA ALA A 429 -3.56 8.38 19.56
C ALA A 429 -4.75 8.92 18.73
N GLU A 430 -4.51 9.31 17.48
CA GLU A 430 -5.53 9.73 16.49
C GLU A 430 -6.61 8.66 16.36
N HIS A 431 -6.25 7.42 15.99
CA HIS A 431 -7.22 6.32 15.87
C HIS A 431 -7.98 6.02 17.15
N LEU A 432 -7.36 6.17 18.33
CA LEU A 432 -8.06 5.97 19.61
C LEU A 432 -9.08 7.07 19.88
N VAL A 433 -8.76 8.32 19.56
CA VAL A 433 -9.68 9.44 19.69
C VAL A 433 -10.84 9.31 18.70
N GLU A 434 -10.58 8.86 17.47
CA GLU A 434 -11.60 8.55 16.47
C GLU A 434 -12.54 7.44 16.93
N ILE A 435 -12.01 6.35 17.52
CA ILE A 435 -12.84 5.32 18.17
C ILE A 435 -13.69 5.93 19.30
N PHE A 436 -13.12 6.78 20.15
CA PHE A 436 -13.89 7.43 21.22
C PHE A 436 -14.99 8.34 20.69
N ALA A 437 -14.71 9.10 19.63
CA ALA A 437 -15.70 9.93 18.95
C ALA A 437 -16.84 9.08 18.39
N SER A 438 -16.52 7.99 17.71
CA SER A 438 -17.50 7.04 17.17
C SER A 438 -18.35 6.39 18.28
N MET A 439 -17.74 5.97 19.39
CA MET A 439 -18.48 5.45 20.54
C MET A 439 -19.38 6.51 21.18
N LEU A 440 -18.92 7.77 21.26
CA LEU A 440 -19.71 8.90 21.76
C LEU A 440 -20.79 9.36 20.75
N ARG A 441 -20.68 9.02 19.48
CA ARG A 441 -21.75 9.27 18.51
C ARG A 441 -22.78 8.15 18.48
N LEU A 442 -22.34 6.90 18.48
CA LEU A 442 -23.17 5.75 18.10
C LEU A 442 -23.76 4.98 19.29
N LEU A 443 -23.10 4.99 20.46
CA LEU A 443 -23.65 4.28 21.63
C LEU A 443 -24.90 5.01 22.15
N PRO A 444 -26.07 4.32 22.28
CA PRO A 444 -27.31 4.96 22.71
C PRO A 444 -27.15 5.61 24.09
N ALA A 445 -27.65 6.84 24.25
CA ALA A 445 -27.45 7.68 25.44
C ALA A 445 -27.75 6.96 26.78
N ASN A 446 -28.82 6.15 26.83
CA ASN A 446 -29.27 5.45 28.04
C ASN A 446 -28.75 4.01 28.15
N SER A 447 -27.83 3.59 27.28
CA SER A 447 -27.27 2.24 27.28
C SER A 447 -26.23 2.05 28.39
N ALA A 448 -26.06 0.81 28.85
CA ALA A 448 -25.01 0.47 29.80
C ALA A 448 -23.61 0.67 29.17
N GLU A 449 -23.51 0.50 27.87
CA GLU A 449 -22.30 0.67 27.05
C GLU A 449 -21.85 2.14 27.07
N ARG A 450 -22.79 3.06 26.85
CA ARG A 450 -22.54 4.51 26.90
C ARG A 450 -22.11 4.96 28.29
N ILE A 451 -22.83 4.55 29.33
CA ILE A 451 -22.50 4.88 30.73
C ILE A 451 -21.10 4.38 31.08
N ARG A 452 -20.76 3.14 30.72
CA ARG A 452 -19.43 2.56 30.95
C ARG A 452 -18.33 3.34 30.21
N THR A 453 -18.61 3.82 29.00
CA THR A 453 -17.68 4.61 28.20
C THR A 453 -17.42 5.98 28.85
N LEU A 454 -18.47 6.71 29.23
CA LEU A 454 -18.35 7.99 29.94
C LEU A 454 -17.60 7.85 31.26
N ALA A 455 -17.85 6.78 32.01
CA ALA A 455 -17.17 6.53 33.28
C ALA A 455 -15.63 6.48 33.13
N LYS A 456 -15.10 6.03 31.98
CA LYS A 456 -13.66 6.03 31.70
C LYS A 456 -13.05 7.42 31.68
N PHE A 457 -13.80 8.44 31.25
CA PHE A 457 -13.35 9.83 31.21
C PHE A 457 -13.36 10.51 32.58
N VAL A 458 -14.19 10.01 33.52
CA VAL A 458 -14.32 10.56 34.88
C VAL A 458 -13.33 9.92 35.87
N GLU A 459 -12.81 8.72 35.57
CA GLU A 459 -11.82 8.02 36.38
C GLU A 459 -10.57 8.87 36.71
N LYS A 460 -10.05 8.70 37.93
CA LYS A 460 -8.78 9.27 38.41
C LYS A 460 -8.65 10.79 38.21
N ASP A 461 -9.62 11.54 38.73
CA ASP A 461 -9.67 13.00 38.60
C ASP A 461 -9.57 13.47 37.13
N TYR A 462 -10.32 12.79 36.26
CA TYR A 462 -10.46 13.17 34.85
C TYR A 462 -9.13 13.17 34.06
N GLU A 463 -8.17 12.30 34.41
CA GLU A 463 -6.83 12.25 33.79
C GLU A 463 -6.88 12.12 32.25
N LYS A 464 -7.92 11.45 31.71
CA LYS A 464 -8.14 11.26 30.27
C LYS A 464 -8.50 12.57 29.59
N ILE A 465 -9.34 13.38 30.22
CA ILE A 465 -9.72 14.72 29.73
C ILE A 465 -8.49 15.63 29.73
N SER A 466 -7.66 15.58 30.79
CA SER A 466 -6.41 16.34 30.81
C SER A 466 -5.48 15.95 29.67
N LYS A 467 -5.37 14.64 29.35
CA LYS A 467 -4.59 14.19 28.18
C LYS A 467 -5.21 14.66 26.86
N LEU A 468 -6.53 14.61 26.69
CA LEU A 468 -7.21 15.12 25.49
C LEU A 468 -6.99 16.61 25.27
N VAL A 469 -7.12 17.45 26.31
CA VAL A 469 -6.90 18.90 26.19
C VAL A 469 -5.43 19.21 25.91
N LYS A 470 -4.48 18.44 26.46
CA LYS A 470 -3.07 18.54 26.08
C LYS A 470 -2.89 18.21 24.59
N PHE A 471 -3.46 17.09 24.14
CA PHE A 471 -3.37 16.64 22.76
C PHE A 471 -3.97 17.67 21.79
N ARG A 472 -5.12 18.27 22.16
CA ARG A 472 -5.73 19.40 21.46
C ARG A 472 -4.75 20.56 21.27
N ARG A 473 -4.09 20.98 22.36
CA ARG A 473 -3.14 22.11 22.34
C ARG A 473 -1.95 21.84 21.40
N ASP A 474 -1.52 20.59 21.31
CA ASP A 474 -0.44 20.19 20.40
C ASP A 474 -0.87 20.37 18.92
N TYR A 475 -2.09 19.98 18.54
CA TYR A 475 -2.61 20.23 17.17
C TYR A 475 -2.92 21.69 16.90
N VAL A 476 -3.49 22.42 17.86
CA VAL A 476 -3.71 23.87 17.71
C VAL A 476 -2.39 24.57 17.40
N ALA A 477 -1.30 24.23 18.10
CA ALA A 477 0.01 24.82 17.81
C ALA A 477 0.52 24.48 16.41
N ARG A 478 0.35 23.23 15.94
CA ARG A 478 0.71 22.81 14.58
C ARG A 478 -0.09 23.57 13.51
N ILE A 479 -1.40 23.66 13.70
CA ILE A 479 -2.31 24.33 12.76
C ILE A 479 -2.04 25.84 12.74
N SER A 480 -1.78 26.47 13.88
CA SER A 480 -1.42 27.89 13.93
C SER A 480 -0.13 28.21 13.17
N LEU A 481 0.85 27.30 13.13
CA LEU A 481 2.05 27.47 12.30
C LEU A 481 1.72 27.39 10.81
N ALA A 482 0.87 26.43 10.41
CA ALA A 482 0.39 26.33 9.04
C ALA A 482 -0.42 27.57 8.62
N GLU A 483 -1.28 28.09 9.52
CA GLU A 483 -2.09 29.28 9.27
C GLU A 483 -1.24 30.54 9.14
N GLN A 484 -0.15 30.69 9.91
CA GLN A 484 0.80 31.79 9.74
C GLN A 484 1.48 31.77 8.36
N GLN A 485 1.82 30.57 7.86
CA GLN A 485 2.37 30.41 6.51
C GLN A 485 1.32 30.77 5.45
N ASN A 486 0.10 30.28 5.61
CA ASN A 486 -1.01 30.62 4.72
C ASN A 486 -1.28 32.13 4.69
N ASP A 487 -1.22 32.80 5.83
CA ASP A 487 -1.46 34.25 5.91
C ASP A 487 -0.35 35.08 5.27
N ALA A 488 0.91 34.61 5.35
CA ALA A 488 2.02 35.22 4.63
C ALA A 488 1.85 35.09 3.10
N GLU A 489 1.44 33.91 2.63
CA GLU A 489 1.18 33.66 1.20
C GLU A 489 -0.05 34.40 0.69
N LYS A 490 -1.13 34.47 1.48
CA LYS A 490 -2.33 35.27 1.16
C LYS A 490 -2.00 36.74 0.89
N ALA A 491 -0.99 37.29 1.56
CA ALA A 491 -0.57 38.67 1.36
C ALA A 491 0.12 38.90 0.01
N THR A 492 0.65 37.85 -0.62
CA THR A 492 1.39 37.90 -1.90
C THR A 492 0.66 37.23 -3.06
N THR A 493 -0.43 36.51 -2.80
CA THR A 493 -1.21 35.77 -3.80
C THR A 493 -2.10 36.73 -4.59
N SER A 494 -2.08 36.61 -5.92
CA SER A 494 -2.92 37.39 -6.83
C SER A 494 -4.38 36.91 -6.76
N ASP A 495 -5.35 37.75 -7.16
CA ASP A 495 -6.76 37.33 -7.19
C ASP A 495 -7.01 36.22 -8.22
N ASP A 496 -6.22 36.15 -9.30
CA ASP A 496 -6.34 35.13 -10.35
C ASP A 496 -5.87 33.74 -9.89
N ASP A 497 -4.94 33.66 -8.93
CA ASP A 497 -4.39 32.40 -8.40
C ASP A 497 -5.09 31.93 -7.11
N ARG A 498 -6.06 32.71 -6.62
CA ARG A 498 -6.59 32.57 -5.26
C ARG A 498 -7.34 31.26 -5.03
N GLU A 499 -8.13 30.80 -5.98
CA GLU A 499 -8.90 29.56 -5.85
C GLU A 499 -7.98 28.33 -5.71
N ALA A 500 -6.90 28.26 -6.50
CA ALA A 500 -5.90 27.20 -6.39
C ALA A 500 -5.14 27.28 -5.06
N ALA A 501 -4.76 28.49 -4.63
CA ALA A 501 -4.08 28.71 -3.37
C ALA A 501 -4.95 28.35 -2.15
N GLU A 502 -6.27 28.57 -2.20
CA GLU A 502 -7.19 28.18 -1.12
C GLU A 502 -7.22 26.67 -0.88
N LEU A 503 -7.15 25.86 -1.94
CA LEU A 503 -7.03 24.41 -1.84
C LEU A 503 -5.70 24.00 -1.20
N GLU A 504 -4.60 24.65 -1.58
CA GLU A 504 -3.27 24.39 -0.99
C GLU A 504 -3.24 24.76 0.50
N TRP A 505 -3.79 25.92 0.87
CA TRP A 505 -3.88 26.36 2.26
C TRP A 505 -4.72 25.41 3.11
N LEU A 506 -5.82 24.89 2.55
CA LEU A 506 -6.64 23.87 3.22
C LEU A 506 -5.85 22.56 3.38
N SER A 507 -5.17 22.08 2.33
CA SER A 507 -4.32 20.89 2.41
C SER A 507 -3.29 21.03 3.52
N ARG A 508 -2.62 22.19 3.62
CA ARG A 508 -1.62 22.45 4.67
C ARG A 508 -2.21 22.39 6.08
N ARG A 509 -3.46 22.84 6.27
CA ARG A 509 -4.18 22.71 7.55
C ARG A 509 -4.56 21.26 7.84
N ILE A 510 -4.97 20.49 6.83
CA ILE A 510 -5.26 19.06 6.94
C ILE A 510 -3.99 18.30 7.35
N ASP A 511 -2.85 18.56 6.70
CA ASP A 511 -1.54 17.96 7.01
C ASP A 511 -1.04 18.34 8.42
N ALA A 512 -1.39 19.55 8.88
CA ALA A 512 -1.14 19.98 10.24
C ALA A 512 -2.05 19.26 11.28
N GLY A 513 -3.09 18.56 10.84
CA GLY A 513 -3.98 17.72 11.66
C GLY A 513 -5.32 18.37 12.00
N LEU A 514 -5.89 19.17 11.10
CA LEU A 514 -7.21 19.81 11.29
C LEU A 514 -8.32 18.80 11.62
N LEU A 515 -8.39 17.68 10.89
CA LEU A 515 -9.42 16.64 11.11
C LEU A 515 -9.28 15.99 12.50
N THR A 516 -8.05 15.79 12.97
CA THR A 516 -7.79 15.28 14.32
C THR A 516 -8.24 16.29 15.38
N LEU A 517 -7.95 17.58 15.19
CA LEU A 517 -8.40 18.63 16.11
C LEU A 517 -9.94 18.66 16.20
N GLN A 518 -10.62 18.61 15.06
CA GLN A 518 -12.09 18.55 14.98
C GLN A 518 -12.64 17.32 15.72
N THR A 519 -12.00 16.17 15.58
CA THR A 519 -12.39 14.94 16.27
C THR A 519 -12.18 15.05 17.78
N ILE A 520 -11.06 15.61 18.24
CA ILE A 520 -10.81 15.87 19.67
C ILE A 520 -11.88 16.81 20.23
N ASP A 521 -12.20 17.88 19.50
CA ASP A 521 -13.20 18.87 19.92
C ASP A 521 -14.61 18.31 19.92
N THR A 522 -14.92 17.38 19.02
CA THR A 522 -16.17 16.62 19.03
C THR A 522 -16.27 15.76 20.31
N VAL A 523 -15.21 15.05 20.68
CA VAL A 523 -15.15 14.28 21.94
C VAL A 523 -15.32 15.20 23.15
N LEU A 524 -14.62 16.33 23.20
CA LEU A 524 -14.72 17.27 24.31
C LEU A 524 -16.13 17.87 24.42
N ALA A 525 -16.78 18.21 23.31
CA ALA A 525 -18.14 18.73 23.31
C ALA A 525 -19.16 17.70 23.80
N TRP A 526 -19.04 16.43 23.38
CA TRP A 526 -19.85 15.34 23.93
C TRP A 526 -19.71 15.24 25.45
N LEU A 527 -18.48 15.31 25.97
CA LEU A 527 -18.23 15.25 27.42
C LEU A 527 -18.78 16.48 28.16
N VAL A 528 -18.77 17.67 27.54
CA VAL A 528 -19.40 18.88 28.10
C VAL A 528 -20.92 18.73 28.17
N ALA A 529 -21.53 18.15 27.12
CA ALA A 529 -22.97 17.98 27.01
C ALA A 529 -23.51 16.93 28.01
N GLU A 530 -22.78 15.83 28.21
CA GLU A 530 -23.31 14.68 28.95
C GLU A 530 -22.90 14.59 30.43
N ASP A 531 -21.78 15.18 30.84
CA ASP A 531 -21.32 15.09 32.23
C ASP A 531 -20.92 16.45 32.82
N THR A 532 -21.65 16.89 33.85
CA THR A 532 -21.41 18.18 34.53
C THR A 532 -20.05 18.26 35.25
N GLY A 533 -19.47 17.12 35.64
CA GLY A 533 -18.14 17.04 36.22
C GLY A 533 -17.06 17.27 35.18
N ALA A 534 -17.12 16.54 34.06
CA ALA A 534 -16.28 16.70 32.89
C ALA A 534 -16.37 18.12 32.35
N ALA A 535 -17.57 18.68 32.22
CA ALA A 535 -17.78 20.05 31.76
C ALA A 535 -17.10 21.10 32.67
N ARG A 536 -17.09 20.89 33.99
CA ARG A 536 -16.35 21.76 34.92
C ARG A 536 -14.85 21.59 34.79
N LYS A 537 -14.36 20.35 34.66
CA LYS A 537 -12.93 20.08 34.48
C LYS A 537 -12.38 20.66 33.17
N ILE A 538 -13.11 20.50 32.06
CA ILE A 538 -12.72 21.06 30.75
C ILE A 538 -12.60 22.57 30.84
N ARG A 539 -13.62 23.25 31.40
CA ARG A 539 -13.58 24.71 31.65
C ARG A 539 -12.38 25.10 32.51
N GLN A 540 -12.09 24.34 33.57
CA GLN A 540 -10.97 24.60 34.45
C GLN A 540 -9.63 24.50 33.71
N ILE A 541 -9.40 23.44 32.93
CA ILE A 541 -8.12 23.22 32.24
C ILE A 541 -7.91 24.25 31.12
N LEU A 542 -8.95 24.60 30.37
CA LEU A 542 -8.87 25.65 29.34
C LEU A 542 -8.53 27.01 29.96
N ALA A 543 -9.15 27.34 31.10
CA ALA A 543 -8.89 28.59 31.81
C ALA A 543 -7.43 28.74 32.32
N GLU A 544 -6.66 27.64 32.42
CA GLU A 544 -5.22 27.71 32.75
C GLU A 544 -4.40 28.49 31.69
N ARG A 545 -4.94 28.67 30.48
CA ARG A 545 -4.35 29.47 29.39
C ARG A 545 -5.27 30.59 28.91
N ASP A 546 -6.18 31.05 29.77
CA ASP A 546 -7.21 32.06 29.42
C ASP A 546 -8.13 31.65 28.25
N GLU A 547 -8.22 30.34 27.96
CA GLU A 547 -9.11 29.78 26.93
C GLU A 547 -10.51 29.54 27.52
N LYS A 548 -11.54 29.74 26.70
CA LYS A 548 -12.93 29.42 27.02
C LYS A 548 -13.39 28.22 26.21
N VAL A 549 -14.45 27.55 26.65
CA VAL A 549 -15.06 26.43 25.91
C VAL A 549 -15.51 26.84 24.50
N SER A 550 -15.77 28.14 24.27
CA SER A 550 -16.06 28.70 22.94
C SER A 550 -15.00 28.38 21.88
N VAL A 551 -13.74 28.11 22.25
CA VAL A 551 -12.72 27.69 21.27
C VAL A 551 -13.04 26.33 20.65
N ILE A 552 -13.68 25.43 21.40
CA ILE A 552 -14.18 24.15 20.90
C ILE A 552 -15.38 24.41 19.98
N GLY A 553 -16.30 25.28 20.41
CA GLY A 553 -17.46 25.68 19.62
C GLY A 553 -17.09 26.31 18.27
N HIS A 554 -16.02 27.11 18.22
CA HIS A 554 -15.51 27.67 16.96
C HIS A 554 -15.05 26.59 15.99
N THR A 555 -14.26 25.62 16.45
CA THR A 555 -13.77 24.51 15.61
C THR A 555 -14.93 23.64 15.10
N LEU A 556 -15.91 23.32 15.95
CA LEU A 556 -17.08 22.55 15.53
C LEU A 556 -17.99 23.31 14.56
N LYS A 557 -18.10 24.62 14.74
CA LYS A 557 -18.85 25.47 13.81
C LYS A 557 -18.17 25.55 12.45
N GLU A 558 -16.84 25.70 12.42
CA GLU A 558 -16.07 25.67 11.18
C GLU A 558 -16.25 24.32 10.45
N GLN A 559 -16.21 23.21 11.18
CA GLN A 559 -16.48 21.88 10.62
C GLN A 559 -17.91 21.80 10.05
N LEU A 560 -18.91 22.28 10.79
CA LEU A 560 -20.31 22.29 10.35
C LEU A 560 -20.53 23.15 9.09
N ASP A 561 -19.88 24.31 9.03
CA ASP A 561 -19.97 25.24 7.91
C ASP A 561 -19.26 24.69 6.66
N ALA A 562 -18.24 23.83 6.83
CA ALA A 562 -17.51 23.16 5.75
C ALA A 562 -18.22 21.91 5.20
N LEU A 563 -19.14 21.30 5.95
CA LEU A 563 -19.93 20.17 5.46
C LEU A 563 -20.89 20.62 4.37
N ASP A 564 -21.07 19.79 3.35
CA ASP A 564 -22.13 19.99 2.35
C ASP A 564 -23.53 19.78 2.98
N THR A 565 -24.57 20.11 2.22
CA THR A 565 -25.97 19.95 2.63
C THR A 565 -26.61 18.68 2.05
N THR A 566 -25.82 17.65 1.76
CA THR A 566 -26.33 16.38 1.26
C THR A 566 -27.06 15.60 2.36
N GLU A 567 -27.97 14.71 1.96
CA GLU A 567 -28.69 13.86 2.92
C GLU A 567 -27.74 12.94 3.72
N GLU A 568 -26.61 12.56 3.14
CA GLU A 568 -25.59 11.71 3.78
C GLU A 568 -24.97 12.38 5.01
N ASN A 569 -24.77 13.70 4.95
CA ASN A 569 -24.17 14.47 6.03
C ASN A 569 -25.19 15.03 7.04
N GLN A 570 -26.50 14.86 6.80
CA GLN A 570 -27.54 15.48 7.62
C GLN A 570 -27.46 15.08 9.11
N ASP A 571 -27.26 13.79 9.41
CA ASP A 571 -27.11 13.31 10.80
C ASP A 571 -25.88 13.92 11.50
N LEU A 572 -24.76 14.05 10.77
CA LEU A 572 -23.54 14.67 11.29
C LEU A 572 -23.76 16.17 11.55
N ARG A 573 -24.45 16.86 10.64
CA ARG A 573 -24.79 18.28 10.80
C ARG A 573 -25.69 18.51 12.02
N ASP A 574 -26.72 17.70 12.19
CA ASP A 574 -27.66 17.82 13.32
C ASP A 574 -26.95 17.56 14.66
N MET A 575 -26.08 16.55 14.70
CA MET A 575 -25.24 16.28 15.86
C MET A 575 -24.30 17.45 16.16
N LEU A 576 -23.54 17.95 15.19
CA LEU A 576 -22.60 19.05 15.39
C LEU A 576 -23.31 20.34 15.81
N SER A 577 -24.44 20.67 15.17
CA SER A 577 -25.27 21.81 15.54
C SER A 577 -25.69 21.75 17.00
N THR A 578 -26.16 20.58 17.45
CA THR A 578 -26.55 20.34 18.84
C THR A 578 -25.34 20.50 19.78
N LEU A 579 -24.19 19.89 19.44
CA LEU A 579 -22.99 19.97 20.27
C LEU A 579 -22.48 21.40 20.42
N VAL A 580 -22.52 22.20 19.35
CA VAL A 580 -22.12 23.62 19.37
C VAL A 580 -22.89 24.40 20.43
N GLU A 581 -24.19 24.15 20.64
CA GLU A 581 -24.98 24.83 21.68
C GLU A 581 -24.45 24.61 23.11
N PHE A 582 -23.81 23.47 23.38
CA PHE A 582 -23.22 23.16 24.69
C PHE A 582 -21.85 23.80 24.92
N VAL A 583 -21.19 24.25 23.85
CA VAL A 583 -19.81 24.76 23.88
C VAL A 583 -19.66 26.20 23.40
N GLN A 584 -20.74 27.00 23.45
CA GLN A 584 -20.72 28.45 23.18
C GLN A 584 -20.12 29.29 24.31
#